data_AF-A0A5Q0P1Y5-F1
#
_entry.id   AF-A0A5Q0P1Y5-F1
#
_cell.length_a   1.000
_cell.length_b   1.000
_cell.length_c   1.000
_cell.angle_alpha   90.00
_cell.angle_beta   90.00
_cell.angle_gamma   90.00
#
_symmetry.space_group_name_H-M   'P 1'
#
loop_
_entity.id
_entity.type
_entity.pdbx_description
1 polymer ?
#
loop_
_entity_poly.entity_id
_entity_poly.type
_entity_poly.pdbx_seq_one_letter_code
_entity_poly.pdbx_strand_id
1 'polypeptide(L)'
;MKTKKSASDQVQQLSKEKALAITKINKGIQLCVHEVHHAMPSLFGIHPQLKLFHAVQKKIGNQSEKLSVEALHFQMTQAFISMLLHSKIEINQIYPNRLLSLLNQHLSKTFIYDQNCRLYDKPHTSMSIHLLAQFLGCTRNQLNYRQSHIDQAFKLKWSALQAKCEALKYEHLDSAMFWRAEHE
;
A
#
# COMPACT_ATOMS: atom_id res chain seq x y z
N MET A 1 30.11 35.09 -16.76
CA MET A 1 30.71 33.78 -17.16
C MET A 1 29.86 32.66 -16.58
N LYS A 2 28.99 32.02 -17.38
CA LYS A 2 28.26 30.81 -16.97
C LYS A 2 29.13 29.61 -17.29
N THR A 3 29.81 29.05 -16.28
CA THR A 3 30.62 27.84 -16.43
C THR A 3 29.71 26.66 -16.82
N LYS A 4 29.88 26.18 -18.05
CA LYS A 4 29.35 24.89 -18.50
C LYS A 4 29.99 23.80 -17.62
N LYS A 5 29.24 23.26 -16.65
CA LYS A 5 29.63 22.01 -15.97
C LYS A 5 29.81 20.94 -17.04
N SER A 6 30.96 20.27 -17.05
CA SER A 6 31.26 19.26 -18.06
C SER A 6 30.30 18.07 -17.89
N ALA A 7 29.94 17.38 -18.99
CA ALA A 7 29.09 16.19 -18.93
C ALA A 7 29.69 15.08 -18.03
N SER A 8 31.02 15.06 -17.89
CA SER A 8 31.76 14.17 -16.98
C SER A 8 31.44 14.44 -15.51
N ASP A 9 31.36 15.72 -15.11
CA ASP A 9 31.05 16.11 -13.72
C ASP A 9 29.62 15.76 -13.34
N GLN A 10 28.67 15.87 -14.29
CA GLN A 10 27.27 15.51 -14.07
C GLN A 10 27.10 14.00 -13.87
N VAL A 11 27.80 13.17 -14.65
CA VAL A 11 27.76 11.70 -14.52
C VAL A 11 28.39 11.24 -13.21
N GLN A 12 29.50 11.84 -12.78
CA GLN A 12 30.11 11.53 -11.48
C GLN A 12 29.22 11.96 -10.31
N GLN A 13 28.53 13.10 -10.42
CA GLN A 13 27.63 13.60 -9.38
C GLN A 13 26.39 12.69 -9.23
N LEU A 14 25.78 12.27 -10.35
CA LEU A 14 24.68 11.30 -10.37
C LEU A 14 25.06 9.93 -9.78
N SER A 15 26.27 9.44 -10.08
CA SER A 15 26.77 8.18 -9.52
C SER A 15 26.96 8.25 -8.00
N LYS A 16 27.50 9.36 -7.48
CA LYS A 16 27.65 9.60 -6.04
C LYS A 16 26.30 9.71 -5.32
N GLU A 17 25.34 10.41 -5.90
CA GLU A 17 23.98 10.54 -5.35
C GLU A 17 23.27 9.18 -5.30
N LYS A 18 23.41 8.37 -6.37
CA LYS A 18 22.91 7.00 -6.43
C LYS A 18 23.52 6.12 -5.32
N ALA A 19 24.84 6.15 -5.16
CA ALA A 19 25.54 5.38 -4.13
C ALA A 19 25.11 5.79 -2.70
N LEU A 20 24.94 7.10 -2.47
CA LEU A 20 24.45 7.63 -1.19
C LEU A 20 23.02 7.17 -0.90
N ALA A 21 22.14 7.18 -1.90
CA ALA A 21 20.75 6.72 -1.75
C ALA A 21 20.69 5.22 -1.41
N ILE A 22 21.46 4.38 -2.11
CA ILE A 22 21.57 2.94 -1.83
C ILE A 22 22.09 2.69 -0.41
N THR A 23 23.07 3.47 0.04
CA THR A 23 23.60 3.37 1.41
C THR A 23 22.52 3.71 2.45
N LYS A 24 21.71 4.75 2.21
CA LYS A 24 20.59 5.12 3.08
C LYS A 24 19.53 4.01 3.15
N ILE A 25 19.17 3.42 2.02
CA ILE A 25 18.22 2.30 1.94
C ILE A 25 18.72 1.11 2.77
N ASN A 26 19.97 0.70 2.55
CA ASN A 26 20.57 -0.40 3.30
C ASN A 26 20.56 -0.14 4.82
N LYS A 27 20.97 1.07 5.24
CA LYS A 27 20.92 1.44 6.66
C LYS A 27 19.50 1.39 7.23
N GLY A 28 18.52 1.92 6.52
CA GLY A 28 17.12 1.90 6.95
C GLY A 28 16.58 0.48 7.13
N ILE A 29 16.86 -0.41 6.19
CA ILE A 29 16.43 -1.81 6.28
C ILE A 29 17.14 -2.55 7.42
N GLN A 30 18.42 -2.27 7.65
CA GLN A 30 19.16 -2.84 8.79
C GLN A 30 18.60 -2.38 10.14
N LEU A 31 18.14 -1.13 10.25
CA LEU A 31 17.44 -0.66 11.45
C LEU A 31 16.15 -1.44 11.68
N CYS A 32 15.36 -1.70 10.63
CA CYS A 32 14.17 -2.53 10.73
C CYS A 32 14.50 -3.96 11.17
N VAL A 33 15.56 -4.58 10.62
CA VAL A 33 16.03 -5.91 11.05
C VAL A 33 16.47 -5.90 12.50
N HIS A 34 17.16 -4.85 12.95
CA HIS A 34 17.62 -4.73 14.33
C HIS A 34 16.47 -4.67 15.34
N GLU A 35 15.42 -3.91 15.05
CA GLU A 35 14.23 -3.87 15.93
C GLU A 35 13.54 -5.22 16.01
N VAL A 36 13.42 -5.91 14.88
CA VAL A 36 12.83 -7.25 14.85
C VAL A 36 13.69 -8.25 15.63
N HIS A 37 15.01 -8.13 15.53
CA HIS A 37 15.96 -8.92 16.32
C HIS A 37 15.81 -8.67 17.82
N HIS A 38 15.73 -7.39 18.23
CA HIS A 38 15.58 -7.03 19.63
C HIS A 38 14.26 -7.55 20.22
N ALA A 39 13.17 -7.48 19.44
CA ALA A 39 11.88 -7.98 19.88
C ALA A 39 11.82 -9.51 20.00
N MET A 40 12.55 -10.25 19.16
CA MET A 40 12.57 -11.71 19.20
C MET A 40 13.99 -12.28 19.02
N PRO A 41 14.82 -12.28 20.07
CA PRO A 41 16.20 -12.78 20.02
C PRO A 41 16.28 -14.27 19.64
N SER A 42 15.26 -15.06 20.00
CA SER A 42 15.16 -16.50 19.71
C SER A 42 15.07 -16.81 18.21
N LEU A 43 14.62 -15.86 17.38
CA LEU A 43 14.51 -16.00 15.93
C LEU A 43 15.82 -15.69 15.19
N PHE A 44 16.88 -15.20 15.83
CA PHE A 44 18.06 -14.70 15.09
C PHE A 44 19.39 -15.38 15.45
N GLY A 45 19.40 -16.36 16.35
CA GLY A 45 20.61 -17.13 16.66
C GLY A 45 21.04 -18.11 15.55
N ILE A 46 20.09 -18.77 14.87
CA ILE A 46 20.36 -19.86 13.89
C ILE A 46 19.34 -19.88 12.73
N HIS A 47 18.50 -18.85 12.59
CA HIS A 47 17.37 -18.98 11.67
C HIS A 47 17.80 -18.90 10.19
N PRO A 48 17.50 -19.94 9.37
CA PRO A 48 17.94 -20.01 7.98
C PRO A 48 17.44 -18.82 7.15
N GLN A 49 16.30 -18.22 7.51
CA GLN A 49 15.74 -17.09 6.77
C GLN A 49 16.57 -15.81 6.90
N LEU A 50 17.27 -15.58 8.02
CA LEU A 50 18.15 -14.41 8.13
C LEU A 50 19.40 -14.59 7.24
N LYS A 51 19.97 -15.80 7.20
CA LYS A 51 21.09 -16.13 6.31
C LYS A 51 20.69 -15.97 4.84
N LEU A 52 19.51 -16.45 4.48
CA LEU A 52 18.93 -16.27 3.14
C LEU A 52 18.70 -14.79 2.83
N PHE A 53 18.17 -14.02 3.77
CA PHE A 53 17.98 -12.58 3.61
C PHE A 53 19.31 -11.86 3.33
N HIS A 54 20.36 -12.12 4.12
CA HIS A 54 21.67 -11.51 3.88
C HIS A 54 22.30 -11.94 2.54
N ALA A 55 22.12 -13.19 2.13
CA ALA A 55 22.57 -13.66 0.82
C ALA A 55 21.84 -12.92 -0.33
N VAL A 56 20.52 -12.74 -0.21
CA VAL A 56 19.69 -11.99 -1.16
C VAL A 56 20.08 -10.50 -1.15
N GLN A 57 20.29 -9.89 0.02
CA GLN A 57 20.72 -8.51 0.15
C GLN A 57 22.08 -8.27 -0.52
N LYS A 58 23.05 -9.19 -0.34
CA LYS A 58 24.35 -9.14 -1.02
C LYS A 58 24.20 -9.25 -2.53
N LYS A 59 23.32 -10.15 -3.01
CA LYS A 59 23.03 -10.31 -4.44
C LYS A 59 22.42 -9.05 -5.04
N ILE A 60 21.46 -8.43 -4.36
CA ILE A 60 20.82 -7.17 -4.78
C ILE A 60 21.84 -6.02 -4.77
N GLY A 61 22.70 -5.96 -3.74
CA GLY A 61 23.80 -5.00 -3.67
C GLY A 61 24.75 -5.10 -4.86
N ASN A 62 25.12 -6.31 -5.27
CA ASN A 62 25.96 -6.53 -6.46
C ASN A 62 25.29 -6.11 -7.78
N GLN A 63 23.96 -5.93 -7.80
CA GLN A 63 23.20 -5.48 -8.97
C GLN A 63 22.95 -3.96 -8.96
N SER A 64 23.51 -3.21 -8.00
CA SER A 64 23.27 -1.79 -7.82
C SER A 64 23.67 -0.91 -9.01
N GLU A 65 24.63 -1.37 -9.81
CA GLU A 65 25.05 -0.67 -11.02
C GLU A 65 24.00 -0.76 -12.13
N LYS A 66 23.32 -1.90 -12.24
CA LYS A 66 22.36 -2.21 -13.31
C LYS A 66 20.93 -1.73 -13.02
N LEU A 67 20.53 -1.68 -11.75
CA LEU A 67 19.17 -1.35 -11.34
C LEU A 67 19.01 0.13 -10.97
N SER A 68 17.80 0.67 -11.12
CA SER A 68 17.44 1.98 -10.56
C SER A 68 17.38 1.92 -9.03
N VAL A 69 17.53 3.07 -8.37
CA VAL A 69 17.48 3.15 -6.89
C VAL A 69 16.12 2.64 -6.36
N GLU A 70 15.04 2.98 -7.07
CA GLU A 70 13.69 2.59 -6.70
C GLU A 70 13.46 1.07 -6.84
N ALA A 71 13.94 0.47 -7.93
CA ALA A 71 13.87 -0.98 -8.11
C ALA A 71 14.68 -1.73 -7.04
N LEU A 72 15.84 -1.19 -6.68
CA LEU A 72 16.69 -1.75 -5.62
C LEU A 72 16.00 -1.63 -4.25
N HIS A 73 15.37 -0.49 -3.95
CA HIS A 73 14.60 -0.29 -2.72
C HIS A 73 13.41 -1.26 -2.63
N PHE A 74 12.70 -1.45 -3.75
CA PHE A 74 11.60 -2.40 -3.86
C PHE A 74 12.05 -3.83 -3.58
N GLN A 75 13.11 -4.32 -4.25
CA GLN A 75 13.61 -5.68 -4.07
C GLN A 75 14.13 -5.93 -2.65
N MET A 76 14.83 -4.96 -2.06
CA MET A 76 15.30 -5.10 -0.67
C MET A 76 14.13 -5.12 0.33
N THR A 77 13.10 -4.30 0.09
CA THR A 77 11.86 -4.32 0.88
C THR A 77 11.15 -5.65 0.76
N GLN A 78 11.02 -6.18 -0.47
CA GLN A 78 10.40 -7.48 -0.71
C GLN A 78 11.14 -8.60 0.00
N ALA A 79 12.48 -8.62 -0.06
CA ALA A 79 13.30 -9.61 0.63
C ALA A 79 13.12 -9.55 2.15
N PHE A 80 13.06 -8.34 2.72
CA PHE A 80 12.83 -8.14 4.14
C PHE A 80 11.44 -8.63 4.58
N ILE A 81 10.38 -8.24 3.87
CA ILE A 81 9.01 -8.69 4.19
C ILE A 81 8.87 -10.21 4.00
N SER A 82 9.50 -10.77 2.97
CA SER A 82 9.54 -12.23 2.77
C SER A 82 10.21 -12.92 3.95
N MET A 83 11.34 -12.41 4.43
CA MET A 83 11.99 -12.93 5.63
C MET A 83 11.04 -12.88 6.84
N LEU A 84 10.31 -11.78 7.05
CA LEU A 84 9.36 -11.68 8.16
C LEU A 84 8.25 -12.74 8.08
N LEU A 85 7.65 -12.91 6.91
CA LEU A 85 6.57 -13.88 6.67
C LEU A 85 7.04 -15.32 6.89
N HIS A 86 8.20 -15.69 6.34
CA HIS A 86 8.75 -17.04 6.48
C HIS A 86 9.24 -17.36 7.89
N SER A 87 9.54 -16.33 8.68
CA SER A 87 9.99 -16.49 10.07
C SER A 87 8.84 -16.70 11.06
N LYS A 88 7.59 -16.80 10.59
CA LYS A 88 6.38 -16.99 11.43
C LYS A 88 6.36 -16.03 12.63
N ILE A 89 6.76 -14.80 12.38
CA ILE A 89 6.87 -13.76 13.39
C ILE A 89 5.48 -13.40 13.93
N GLU A 90 5.30 -13.47 15.24
CA GLU A 90 4.14 -12.89 15.90
C GLU A 90 4.33 -11.37 15.98
N ILE A 91 3.75 -10.64 15.02
CA ILE A 91 3.84 -9.17 14.93
C ILE A 91 3.35 -8.50 16.22
N ASN A 92 2.42 -9.12 16.95
CA ASN A 92 1.91 -8.62 18.24
C ASN A 92 3.00 -8.50 19.33
N GLN A 93 4.10 -9.25 19.21
CA GLN A 93 5.21 -9.22 20.15
C GLN A 93 6.27 -8.15 19.81
N ILE A 94 6.18 -7.54 18.62
CA ILE A 94 7.11 -6.49 18.20
C ILE A 94 6.47 -5.13 18.44
N TYR A 95 7.09 -4.29 19.27
CA TYR A 95 6.71 -2.90 19.55
C TYR A 95 6.02 -2.21 18.36
N PRO A 96 4.68 -2.18 18.31
CA PRO A 96 3.97 -1.99 17.06
C PRO A 96 4.17 -0.59 16.52
N ASN A 97 4.21 0.42 17.40
CA ASN A 97 4.35 1.82 16.99
C ASN A 97 5.75 2.15 16.45
N ARG A 98 6.80 1.63 17.09
CA ARG A 98 8.18 1.92 16.70
C ARG A 98 8.57 1.18 15.42
N LEU A 99 8.24 -0.11 15.35
CA LEU A 99 8.45 -0.88 14.12
C LEU A 99 7.64 -0.29 12.97
N LEU A 100 6.35 0.00 13.17
CA LEU A 100 5.51 0.61 12.14
C LEU A 100 6.08 1.95 11.63
N SER A 101 6.56 2.80 12.53
CA SER A 101 7.22 4.06 12.15
C SER A 101 8.44 3.81 11.27
N LEU A 102 9.30 2.86 11.63
CA LEU A 102 10.50 2.52 10.86
C LEU A 102 10.16 1.89 9.52
N LEU A 103 9.15 1.02 9.48
CA LEU A 103 8.66 0.43 8.24
C LEU A 103 8.15 1.52 7.28
N ASN A 104 7.33 2.44 7.77
CA ASN A 104 6.79 3.54 6.97
C ASN A 104 7.87 4.53 6.50
N GLN A 105 8.93 4.70 7.28
CA GLN A 105 10.02 5.63 6.97
C GLN A 105 11.05 5.03 6.00
N HIS A 106 11.36 3.74 6.13
CA HIS A 106 12.52 3.13 5.47
C HIS A 106 12.19 2.08 4.41
N LEU A 107 10.97 1.55 4.37
CA LEU A 107 10.57 0.62 3.31
C LEU A 107 10.10 1.35 2.05
N SER A 108 10.10 0.61 0.94
CA SER A 108 9.62 1.13 -0.33
C SER A 108 8.13 1.40 -0.28
N LYS A 109 7.75 2.66 -0.53
CA LYS A 109 6.34 3.07 -0.62
C LYS A 109 5.61 2.37 -1.75
N THR A 110 6.29 2.11 -2.87
CA THR A 110 5.70 1.40 -4.02
C THR A 110 5.43 -0.06 -3.68
N PHE A 111 6.31 -0.71 -2.92
CA PHE A 111 6.06 -2.06 -2.41
C PHE A 111 4.88 -2.10 -1.44
N ILE A 112 4.84 -1.18 -0.46
CA ILE A 112 3.75 -1.09 0.51
C ILE A 112 2.42 -0.85 -0.21
N TYR A 113 2.40 0.07 -1.19
CA TYR A 113 1.20 0.36 -1.98
C TYR A 113 0.72 -0.86 -2.77
N ASP A 114 1.62 -1.57 -3.48
CA ASP A 114 1.27 -2.78 -4.22
C ASP A 114 0.72 -3.88 -3.30
N GLN A 115 1.35 -4.08 -2.13
CA GLN A 115 0.83 -5.01 -1.13
C GLN A 115 -0.53 -4.57 -0.59
N ASN A 116 -0.72 -3.29 -0.31
CA ASN A 116 -2.00 -2.76 0.14
C ASN A 116 -3.07 -2.95 -0.93
N CYS A 117 -2.80 -2.69 -2.21
CA CYS A 117 -3.74 -2.94 -3.31
C CYS A 117 -4.15 -4.42 -3.39
N ARG A 118 -3.18 -5.34 -3.30
CA ARG A 118 -3.46 -6.80 -3.30
C ARG A 118 -4.26 -7.26 -2.07
N LEU A 119 -4.09 -6.58 -0.95
CA LEU A 119 -4.84 -6.86 0.29
C LEU A 119 -6.18 -6.12 0.35
N TYR A 120 -6.36 -5.06 -0.43
CA TYR A 120 -7.60 -4.28 -0.54
C TYR A 120 -8.72 -5.01 -1.29
N ASP A 121 -8.39 -6.09 -2.02
CA ASP A 121 -9.37 -7.07 -2.53
C ASP A 121 -9.93 -7.98 -1.43
N LYS A 122 -9.48 -7.85 -0.17
CA LYS A 122 -10.29 -8.32 0.95
C LYS A 122 -11.45 -7.33 1.09
N PRO A 123 -12.71 -7.81 1.20
CA PRO A 123 -13.84 -6.92 1.40
C PRO A 123 -13.44 -6.01 2.55
N HIS A 124 -13.51 -4.69 2.34
CA HIS A 124 -13.30 -3.69 3.38
C HIS A 124 -13.72 -4.31 4.69
N THR A 125 -12.82 -4.42 5.69
CA THR A 125 -13.22 -4.79 7.04
C THR A 125 -14.41 -3.90 7.33
N SER A 126 -15.61 -4.47 7.21
CA SER A 126 -16.81 -3.68 7.16
C SER A 126 -16.85 -3.06 8.53
N MET A 127 -16.56 -1.76 8.59
CA MET A 127 -16.50 -1.06 9.86
C MET A 127 -17.85 -1.32 10.49
N SER A 128 -17.85 -2.04 11.60
CA SER A 128 -19.10 -2.50 12.16
C SER A 128 -19.96 -1.27 12.43
N ILE A 129 -21.25 -1.36 12.13
CA ILE A 129 -22.21 -0.28 12.38
C ILE A 129 -22.11 0.24 13.82
N HIS A 130 -21.71 -0.63 14.75
CA HIS A 130 -21.44 -0.29 16.14
C HIS A 130 -20.20 0.61 16.31
N LEU A 131 -19.08 0.26 15.68
CA LEU A 131 -17.86 1.05 15.70
C LEU A 131 -18.05 2.41 15.02
N LEU A 132 -18.77 2.44 13.89
CA LEU A 132 -19.11 3.68 13.22
C LEU A 132 -20.00 4.59 14.10
N ALA A 133 -20.96 4.01 14.81
CA ALA A 133 -21.82 4.76 15.72
C ALA A 133 -21.01 5.37 16.89
N GLN A 134 -20.04 4.63 17.44
CA GLN A 134 -19.12 5.14 18.45
C GLN A 134 -18.31 6.34 17.95
N PHE A 135 -17.73 6.26 16.73
CA PHE A 135 -16.97 7.37 16.16
C PHE A 135 -17.80 8.63 15.89
N LEU A 136 -19.07 8.44 15.50
CA LEU A 136 -19.98 9.55 15.19
C LEU A 136 -20.72 10.07 16.44
N GLY A 137 -20.43 9.54 17.63
CA GLY A 137 -21.09 9.94 18.87
C GLY A 137 -22.59 9.68 18.88
N CYS A 138 -23.06 8.65 18.15
CA CYS A 138 -24.48 8.31 18.04
C CYS A 138 -24.75 6.85 18.38
N THR A 139 -26.03 6.49 18.53
CA THR A 139 -26.39 5.09 18.79
C THR A 139 -26.50 4.30 17.49
N ARG A 140 -26.29 2.99 17.57
CA ARG A 140 -26.48 2.07 16.44
C ARG A 140 -27.87 2.22 15.79
N ASN A 141 -28.91 2.45 16.61
CA ASN A 141 -30.28 2.59 16.12
C ASN A 141 -30.48 3.89 15.33
N GLN A 142 -29.89 4.99 15.78
CA GLN A 142 -29.91 6.26 15.04
C GLN A 142 -29.19 6.12 13.70
N LEU A 143 -28.07 5.39 13.68
CA LEU A 143 -27.32 5.17 12.45
C LEU A 143 -28.06 4.25 11.46
N ASN A 144 -28.69 3.18 11.96
CA ASN A 144 -29.57 2.32 11.15
C ASN A 144 -30.76 3.08 10.58
N TYR A 145 -31.39 3.95 11.37
CA TYR A 145 -32.50 4.79 10.91
C TYR A 145 -32.06 5.73 9.78
N ARG A 146 -30.91 6.39 9.92
CA ARG A 146 -30.34 7.24 8.87
C ARG A 146 -30.02 6.44 7.61
N GLN A 147 -29.42 5.26 7.75
CA GLN A 147 -29.13 4.38 6.63
C GLN A 147 -30.41 3.98 5.88
N SER A 148 -31.46 3.59 6.61
CA SER A 148 -32.75 3.24 6.02
C SER A 148 -33.36 4.41 5.22
N HIS A 149 -33.25 5.64 5.74
CA HIS A 149 -33.72 6.84 5.05
C HIS A 149 -32.93 7.12 3.77
N ILE A 150 -31.61 6.94 3.80
CA ILE A 150 -30.74 7.07 2.62
C ILE A 150 -31.11 6.01 1.57
N ASP A 151 -31.28 4.77 1.99
CA ASP A 151 -31.63 3.66 1.10
C ASP A 151 -33.01 3.87 0.47
N GLN A 152 -33.99 4.38 1.23
CA GLN A 152 -35.31 4.73 0.69
C GLN A 152 -35.22 5.88 -0.31
N ALA A 153 -34.49 6.96 0.01
CA ALA A 153 -34.29 8.08 -0.92
C ALA A 153 -33.58 7.62 -2.21
N PHE A 154 -32.59 6.73 -2.09
CA PHE A 154 -31.90 6.16 -3.22
C PHE A 154 -32.82 5.27 -4.06
N LYS A 155 -33.60 4.38 -3.43
CA LYS A 155 -34.61 3.55 -4.12
C LYS A 155 -35.64 4.38 -4.87
N LEU A 156 -36.12 5.47 -4.28
CA LEU A 156 -37.06 6.38 -4.93
C LEU A 156 -36.45 7.05 -6.15
N LYS A 157 -35.22 7.59 -6.02
CA LYS A 157 -34.50 8.20 -7.15
C LYS A 157 -34.20 7.18 -8.25
N TRP A 158 -33.77 5.99 -7.87
CA TRP A 158 -33.51 4.89 -8.79
C TRP A 158 -34.77 4.45 -9.52
N SER A 159 -35.89 4.28 -8.82
CA SER A 159 -37.19 3.95 -9.41
C SER A 159 -37.66 5.04 -10.39
N ALA A 160 -37.50 6.32 -10.05
CA ALA A 160 -37.83 7.41 -10.95
C ALA A 160 -36.95 7.42 -12.22
N LEU A 161 -35.64 7.18 -12.07
CA LEU A 161 -34.71 7.05 -13.20
C LEU A 161 -35.05 5.83 -14.07
N GLN A 162 -35.35 4.69 -13.44
CA GLN A 162 -35.76 3.47 -14.12
C GLN A 162 -37.07 3.66 -14.89
N ALA A 163 -38.04 4.39 -14.32
CA ALA A 163 -39.30 4.70 -15.00
C ALA A 163 -39.12 5.61 -16.22
N LYS A 164 -38.18 6.55 -16.16
CA LYS A 164 -37.80 7.44 -17.27
C LYS A 164 -37.00 6.75 -18.36
N CYS A 165 -36.29 5.67 -18.03
CA CYS A 165 -35.50 4.90 -18.98
C CYS A 165 -36.40 3.98 -19.82
N GLU A 166 -36.84 4.45 -21.00
CA GLU A 166 -37.64 3.65 -21.93
C GLU A 166 -36.90 2.38 -22.42
N ALA A 167 -35.58 2.44 -22.53
CA ALA A 167 -34.76 1.31 -22.96
C ALA A 167 -34.93 0.06 -22.07
N LEU A 168 -35.21 0.21 -20.77
CA LEU A 168 -35.41 -0.91 -19.85
C LEU A 168 -36.76 -1.65 -20.04
N LYS A 169 -37.64 -1.17 -20.93
CA LYS A 169 -38.96 -1.76 -21.21
C LYS A 169 -38.96 -2.69 -22.43
N TYR A 170 -37.86 -2.77 -23.18
CA TYR A 170 -37.75 -3.55 -24.42
C TYR A 170 -36.62 -4.60 -24.34
N GLU A 171 -36.83 -5.79 -24.91
CA GLU A 171 -35.83 -6.88 -24.90
C GLU A 171 -34.63 -6.62 -25.83
N HIS A 172 -34.80 -5.76 -26.84
CA HIS A 172 -33.74 -5.32 -27.74
C HIS A 172 -33.41 -3.85 -27.50
N LEU A 173 -32.19 -3.60 -27.04
CA LEU A 173 -31.69 -2.28 -26.69
C LEU A 173 -31.05 -1.60 -27.91
N ASP A 174 -31.60 -0.48 -28.34
CA ASP A 174 -30.95 0.41 -29.33
C ASP A 174 -30.41 1.67 -28.64
N SER A 175 -29.26 2.14 -29.12
CA SER A 175 -28.51 3.29 -28.59
C SER A 175 -29.32 4.60 -28.58
N ALA A 176 -30.28 4.75 -29.49
CA ALA A 176 -31.19 5.90 -29.56
C ALA A 176 -32.22 5.95 -28.41
N MET A 177 -32.41 4.85 -27.68
CA MET A 177 -33.44 4.74 -26.61
C MET A 177 -32.97 5.22 -25.24
N PHE A 178 -31.67 5.50 -25.07
CA PHE A 178 -31.10 5.93 -23.79
C PHE A 178 -31.16 7.44 -23.57
N TRP A 179 -31.43 8.24 -24.62
CA TRP A 179 -31.39 9.70 -24.55
C TRP A 179 -32.45 10.33 -25.45
N ARG A 180 -33.69 10.44 -24.97
CA ARG A 180 -34.57 11.53 -25.44
C ARG A 180 -34.21 12.77 -24.63
N ALA A 181 -33.38 13.62 -25.21
CA ALA A 181 -33.01 14.91 -24.65
C ALA A 181 -34.17 15.90 -24.82
N GLU A 182 -35.26 15.71 -24.07
CA GLU A 182 -36.22 16.78 -23.84
C GLU A 182 -35.95 17.32 -22.43
N HIS A 183 -35.05 18.31 -22.39
CA HIS A 183 -34.89 19.21 -21.26
C HIS A 183 -35.98 20.30 -21.37
N GLU A 184 -37.05 20.16 -20.57
CA GLU A 184 -37.86 21.29 -20.09
C GLU A 184 -37.53 21.55 -18.62
#